data_AF-A0A539EHK0-F1
#
_entry.id   AF-A0A539EHK0-F1
#
_cell.length_a   1.000
_cell.length_b   1.000
_cell.length_c   1.000
_cell.angle_alpha   90.00
_cell.angle_beta   90.00
_cell.angle_gamma   90.00
#
_symmetry.space_group_name_H-M   'P 1'
#
loop_
_entity.id
_entity.type
_entity.pdbx_description
1 polymer ?
#
loop_
_entity_poly.entity_id
_entity_poly.type
_entity_poly.pdbx_seq_one_letter_code
_entity_poly.pdbx_strand_id
1 'polypeptide(L)'
;DASWADFAKGWVQWLFLVVVMEIGMGAARFFLGANERVVVLIWAVPLALALTGGPWALLALVGGVEATLARWAGLWLAFGVLYALVSTFLEQDVDRLPPEKFHLWLVPAPATLELLRSEPEFFEEHFSRVYPDGMTPPQAEALAGFCRRRGIPDVMFRRTDPFAKWIFFGALLTYHLRGDVVNTMLAGLG
;
A
#
# COMPACT_ATOMS: atom_id res chain seq x y z
N ASP A 1 -26.56 15.95 29.66
CA ASP A 1 -25.22 16.25 30.19
C ASP A 1 -24.21 15.27 29.63
N ALA A 2 -23.51 15.67 28.55
CA ALA A 2 -22.36 14.89 28.07
C ALA A 2 -21.24 15.02 29.11
N SER A 3 -20.72 13.91 29.60
CA SER A 3 -19.72 13.93 30.66
C SER A 3 -18.40 14.49 30.11
N TRP A 4 -17.65 15.22 30.93
CA TRP A 4 -16.30 15.69 30.57
C TRP A 4 -15.39 14.53 30.11
N ALA A 5 -15.65 13.31 30.59
CA ALA A 5 -14.94 12.10 30.19
C ALA A 5 -15.21 11.73 28.73
N ASP A 6 -16.44 11.90 28.22
CA ASP A 6 -16.76 11.62 26.82
C ASP A 6 -16.08 12.61 25.87
N PHE A 7 -15.98 13.88 26.29
CA PHE A 7 -15.26 14.91 25.56
C PHE A 7 -13.76 14.62 25.52
N ALA A 8 -13.16 14.29 26.66
CA ALA A 8 -11.73 13.95 26.74
C ALA A 8 -11.39 12.71 25.89
N LYS A 9 -12.24 11.69 25.90
CA LYS A 9 -12.05 10.46 25.10
C LYS A 9 -12.06 10.74 23.61
N GLY A 10 -12.96 11.61 23.15
CA GLY A 10 -12.99 12.08 21.75
C GLY A 10 -11.71 12.80 21.35
N TRP A 11 -11.17 13.66 22.22
CA TRP A 11 -9.92 14.39 21.95
C TRP A 11 -8.69 13.49 21.91
N VAL A 12 -8.58 12.50 22.80
CA VAL A 12 -7.43 11.58 22.78
C VAL A 12 -7.47 10.68 21.55
N GLN A 13 -8.65 10.22 21.12
CA GLN A 13 -8.80 9.51 19.85
C GLN A 13 -8.39 10.38 18.66
N TRP A 14 -8.74 11.67 18.68
CA TRP A 14 -8.33 12.63 17.66
C TRP A 14 -6.81 12.85 17.65
N LEU A 15 -6.20 13.03 18.82
CA LEU A 15 -4.76 13.24 18.95
C LEU A 15 -3.97 12.00 18.50
N PHE A 16 -4.44 10.81 18.85
CA PHE A 16 -3.86 9.55 18.38
C PHE A 16 -3.96 9.41 16.87
N LEU A 17 -5.10 9.77 16.28
CA LEU A 17 -5.28 9.79 14.82
C LEU A 17 -4.29 10.76 14.16
N VAL A 18 -4.12 11.97 14.71
CA VAL A 18 -3.17 12.99 14.21
C VAL A 18 -1.73 12.48 14.29
N VAL A 19 -1.33 11.86 15.41
CA VAL A 19 0.03 11.32 15.58
C VAL A 19 0.28 10.14 14.64
N VAL A 20 -0.68 9.23 14.47
CA VAL A 20 -0.59 8.13 13.49
C VAL A 20 -0.55 8.67 12.07
N MET A 21 -1.28 9.75 11.77
CA MET A 21 -1.23 10.45 10.48
C MET A 21 0.14 11.11 10.25
N GLU A 22 0.69 11.84 11.22
CA GLU A 22 2.02 12.45 11.14
C GLU A 22 3.12 11.42 10.91
N ILE A 23 3.10 10.31 11.67
CA ILE A 23 4.05 9.21 11.53
C ILE A 23 3.86 8.51 10.17
N GLY A 24 2.61 8.30 9.75
CA GLY A 24 2.28 7.73 8.44
C GLY A 24 2.71 8.62 7.27
N MET A 25 2.55 9.95 7.39
CA MET A 25 3.02 10.94 6.41
C MET A 25 4.55 10.98 6.35
N GLY A 26 5.22 10.94 7.51
CA GLY A 26 6.68 10.87 7.60
C GLY A 26 7.24 9.60 6.97
N ALA A 27 6.63 8.45 7.27
CA ALA A 27 7.02 7.16 6.69
C ALA A 27 6.74 7.10 5.19
N ALA A 28 5.58 7.58 4.72
CA ALA A 28 5.27 7.64 3.29
C ALA A 28 6.24 8.55 2.54
N ARG A 29 6.57 9.73 3.08
CA ARG A 29 7.56 10.64 2.48
C ARG A 29 8.96 10.02 2.45
N PHE A 30 9.39 9.42 3.55
CA PHE A 30 10.74 8.87 3.69
C PHE A 30 10.97 7.59 2.88
N PHE A 31 10.01 6.66 2.90
CA PHE A 31 10.18 5.34 2.28
C PHE A 31 9.68 5.25 0.84
N LEU A 32 8.70 6.07 0.44
CA LEU A 32 8.11 5.97 -0.90
C LEU A 32 8.64 7.04 -1.87
N GLY A 33 9.34 8.06 -1.38
CA GLY A 33 9.64 9.26 -2.18
C GLY A 33 8.37 9.84 -2.82
N ALA A 34 7.21 9.59 -2.20
CA ALA A 34 5.92 9.80 -2.81
C ALA A 34 5.66 11.30 -2.96
N ASN A 35 5.30 11.70 -4.17
CA ASN A 35 4.83 13.05 -4.46
C ASN A 35 3.61 13.36 -3.57
N GLU A 36 3.49 14.59 -3.07
CA GLU A 36 2.51 14.98 -2.04
C GLU A 36 1.07 14.58 -2.39
N ARG A 37 0.76 14.45 -3.69
CA ARG A 37 -0.52 14.01 -4.23
C ARG A 37 -0.92 12.58 -3.83
N VAL A 38 0.04 11.67 -3.67
CA VAL A 38 -0.22 10.26 -3.27
C VAL A 38 -0.49 10.19 -1.77
N VAL A 39 0.23 10.96 -0.98
CA VAL A 39 -0.05 11.12 0.46
C VAL A 39 -1.46 11.71 0.64
N VAL A 40 -1.83 12.71 -0.16
CA VAL A 40 -3.19 13.27 -0.14
C VAL A 40 -4.25 12.23 -0.55
N LEU A 41 -4.05 11.41 -1.58
CA LEU A 41 -5.07 10.42 -1.99
C LEU A 41 -5.22 9.25 -0.99
N ILE A 42 -4.11 8.76 -0.44
CA ILE A 42 -4.13 7.68 0.56
C ILE A 42 -4.87 8.11 1.83
N TRP A 43 -4.83 9.40 2.17
CA TRP A 43 -5.38 9.90 3.43
C TRP A 43 -6.67 10.70 3.29
N ALA A 44 -6.89 11.42 2.18
CA ALA A 44 -8.13 12.16 1.93
C ALA A 44 -9.32 11.23 1.72
N VAL A 45 -9.13 9.99 1.24
CA VAL A 45 -10.24 9.03 1.07
C VAL A 45 -10.71 8.47 2.42
N PRO A 46 -9.84 7.93 3.31
CA PRO A 46 -10.24 7.55 4.66
C PRO A 46 -10.70 8.74 5.51
N LEU A 47 -10.05 9.91 5.39
CA LEU A 47 -10.46 11.12 6.11
C LEU A 47 -11.79 11.65 5.59
N ALA A 48 -12.06 11.65 4.28
CA ALA A 48 -13.39 11.98 3.75
C ALA A 48 -14.43 10.95 4.18
N LEU A 49 -14.11 9.65 4.22
CA LEU A 49 -15.02 8.62 4.74
C LEU A 49 -15.29 8.77 6.25
N ALA A 50 -14.29 9.20 7.02
CA ALA A 50 -14.40 9.45 8.46
C ALA A 50 -15.14 10.77 8.77
N LEU A 51 -14.84 11.84 8.03
CA LEU A 51 -15.45 13.17 8.17
C LEU A 51 -16.86 13.22 7.59
N THR A 52 -17.18 12.42 6.56
CA THR A 52 -18.53 12.41 6.00
C THR A 52 -19.55 11.81 6.95
N GLY A 53 -19.16 11.04 7.99
CA GLY A 53 -20.11 10.48 8.95
C GLY A 53 -21.36 9.93 8.26
N GLY A 54 -21.17 9.37 7.06
CA GLY A 54 -22.22 9.23 6.05
C GLY A 54 -23.31 8.27 6.51
N PRO A 55 -24.39 8.09 5.73
CA PRO A 55 -25.69 7.48 6.11
C PRO A 55 -25.67 6.18 6.96
N TRP A 56 -24.52 5.50 7.03
CA TRP A 56 -24.21 4.41 7.94
C TRP A 56 -24.20 4.77 9.44
N ALA A 57 -23.87 6.02 9.83
CA ALA A 57 -24.00 6.46 11.21
C ALA A 57 -25.47 6.54 11.67
N LEU A 58 -26.39 6.84 10.74
CA LEU A 58 -27.84 6.79 10.95
C LEU A 58 -28.39 5.36 10.98
N LEU A 59 -27.82 4.44 10.19
CA LEU A 59 -28.19 3.02 10.24
C LEU A 59 -27.68 2.31 11.50
N ALA A 60 -26.53 2.73 12.04
CA ALA A 60 -26.00 2.22 13.31
C ALA A 60 -26.83 2.65 14.54
N LEU A 61 -27.69 3.66 14.41
CA LEU A 61 -28.65 4.06 15.45
C LEU A 61 -29.92 3.19 15.47
N VAL A 62 -30.13 2.32 14.46
CA VAL A 62 -31.41 1.59 14.29
C VAL A 62 -31.27 0.05 14.28
N GLY A 63 -30.10 -0.54 14.06
CA GLY A 63 -30.00 -2.00 13.88
C GLY A 63 -28.74 -2.65 14.45
N GLY A 64 -28.90 -3.86 15.02
CA GLY A 64 -27.85 -4.72 15.59
C GLY A 64 -26.80 -5.21 14.58
N VAL A 65 -26.55 -6.52 14.53
CA VAL A 65 -25.48 -7.20 13.74
C VAL A 65 -25.28 -6.66 12.31
N GLU A 66 -26.34 -6.16 11.68
CA GLU A 66 -26.34 -5.55 10.35
C GLU A 66 -25.50 -4.26 10.24
N ALA A 67 -25.46 -3.40 11.27
CA ALA A 67 -24.65 -2.18 11.27
C ALA A 67 -23.14 -2.48 11.35
N THR A 68 -22.77 -3.56 12.05
CA THR A 68 -21.38 -4.03 12.12
C THR A 68 -20.93 -4.55 10.77
N LEU A 69 -21.75 -5.38 10.10
CA LEU A 69 -21.44 -5.91 8.76
C LEU A 69 -21.31 -4.78 7.72
N ALA A 70 -22.18 -3.77 7.78
CA ALA A 70 -22.09 -2.61 6.91
C ALA A 70 -20.80 -1.80 7.10
N ARG A 71 -20.36 -1.59 8.36
CA ARG A 71 -19.07 -0.96 8.65
C ARG A 71 -17.90 -1.76 8.07
N TRP A 72 -17.95 -3.09 8.21
CA TRP A 72 -16.94 -3.97 7.65
C TRP A 72 -16.89 -3.91 6.13
N ALA A 73 -18.05 -3.97 5.47
CA ALA A 73 -18.14 -3.84 4.02
C ALA A 73 -17.58 -2.50 3.54
N GLY A 74 -17.90 -1.40 4.23
CA GLY A 74 -17.35 -0.08 3.92
C GLY A 74 -15.83 0.01 4.08
N LEU A 75 -15.29 -0.59 5.14
CA LEU A 75 -13.84 -0.64 5.38
C LEU A 75 -13.13 -1.45 4.28
N TRP A 76 -13.63 -2.65 3.96
CA TRP A 76 -13.09 -3.51 2.90
C TRP A 76 -13.17 -2.84 1.53
N LEU A 77 -14.27 -2.14 1.24
CA LEU A 77 -14.41 -1.38 0.00
C LEU A 77 -13.37 -0.25 -0.08
N ALA A 78 -13.20 0.52 1.00
CA ALA A 78 -12.19 1.57 1.07
C ALA A 78 -10.78 1.00 0.86
N PHE A 79 -10.48 -0.14 1.47
CA PHE A 79 -9.21 -0.85 1.26
C PHE A 79 -9.03 -1.32 -0.18
N GLY A 80 -10.07 -1.89 -0.80
CA GLY A 80 -10.03 -2.33 -2.20
C GLY A 80 -9.77 -1.16 -3.16
N VAL A 81 -10.45 -0.03 -2.96
CA VAL A 81 -10.24 1.19 -3.75
C VAL A 81 -8.83 1.74 -3.54
N LEU A 82 -8.36 1.81 -2.30
CA LEU A 82 -7.01 2.28 -1.99
C LEU A 82 -5.94 1.39 -2.61
N TYR A 83 -6.10 0.07 -2.48
CA TYR A 83 -5.20 -0.91 -3.09
C TYR A 83 -5.15 -0.75 -4.60
N ALA A 84 -6.31 -0.61 -5.26
CA ALA A 84 -6.40 -0.41 -6.70
C ALA A 84 -5.72 0.89 -7.16
N LEU A 85 -5.96 2.00 -6.46
CA LEU A 85 -5.32 3.29 -6.77
C LEU A 85 -3.79 3.20 -6.64
N VAL A 86 -3.33 2.58 -5.55
CA VAL A 86 -1.92 2.42 -5.27
C VAL A 86 -1.26 1.44 -6.25
N SER A 87 -1.95 0.37 -6.67
CA SER A 87 -1.43 -0.57 -7.68
C SER A 87 -1.32 0.11 -9.04
N THR A 88 -2.36 0.82 -9.49
CA THR A 88 -2.33 1.57 -10.76
C THR A 88 -1.25 2.64 -10.77
N PHE A 89 -1.03 3.33 -9.65
CA PHE A 89 0.04 4.33 -9.57
C PHE A 89 1.43 3.70 -9.69
N LEU A 90 1.68 2.57 -9.01
CA LEU A 90 2.96 1.88 -9.13
C LEU A 90 3.18 1.23 -10.50
N GLU A 91 2.11 0.82 -11.18
CA GLU A 91 2.21 0.35 -12.56
C GLU A 91 2.66 1.45 -13.53
N GLN A 92 2.44 2.73 -13.18
CA GLN A 92 2.88 3.89 -13.98
C GLN A 92 4.31 4.36 -13.64
N ASP A 93 4.86 3.98 -12.50
CA ASP A 93 6.24 4.34 -12.09
C ASP A 93 7.24 3.36 -12.72
N VAL A 94 7.48 3.55 -14.02
CA VAL A 94 8.34 2.71 -14.84
C VAL A 94 9.61 3.46 -15.22
N ASP A 95 10.75 2.90 -14.83
CA ASP A 95 12.07 3.38 -15.22
C ASP A 95 12.63 2.56 -16.37
N ARG A 96 13.27 3.24 -17.33
CA ARG A 96 14.07 2.60 -18.38
C ARG A 96 15.52 2.54 -17.94
N LEU A 97 16.08 1.34 -17.86
CA LEU A 97 17.46 1.14 -17.45
C LEU A 97 18.23 0.42 -18.56
N PRO A 98 19.50 0.78 -18.80
CA PRO A 98 20.39 0.04 -19.67
C PRO A 98 20.96 -1.20 -18.94
N PRO A 99 21.45 -2.23 -19.68
CA PRO A 99 21.91 -3.49 -19.12
C PRO A 99 22.98 -3.40 -18.03
N GLU A 100 23.78 -2.34 -18.01
CA GLU A 100 24.85 -2.12 -17.03
C GLU A 100 24.31 -1.70 -15.66
N LYS A 101 23.06 -1.24 -15.59
CA LYS A 101 22.41 -0.80 -14.34
C LYS A 101 21.49 -1.85 -13.74
N PHE A 102 21.38 -3.04 -14.35
CA PHE A 102 20.54 -4.10 -13.81
C PHE A 102 21.15 -4.60 -12.50
N HIS A 103 20.35 -4.60 -11.45
CA HIS A 103 20.73 -5.08 -10.14
C HIS A 103 19.57 -5.90 -9.54
N LEU A 104 19.85 -6.56 -8.42
CA LEU A 104 18.83 -7.29 -7.69
C LEU A 104 17.69 -6.38 -7.23
N TRP A 105 16.52 -6.96 -7.00
CA TRP A 105 15.28 -6.26 -6.62
C TRP A 105 14.66 -5.37 -7.69
N LEU A 106 15.19 -5.31 -8.91
CA LEU A 106 14.46 -4.70 -10.01
C LEU A 106 13.35 -5.63 -10.48
N VAL A 107 12.13 -5.12 -10.63
CA VAL A 107 11.00 -5.91 -11.11
C VAL A 107 10.79 -5.62 -12.59
N PRO A 108 10.87 -6.61 -13.49
CA PRO A 108 10.60 -6.39 -14.90
C PRO A 108 9.16 -5.87 -15.09
N ALA A 109 9.00 -4.80 -15.86
CA ALA A 109 7.69 -4.29 -16.21
C ALA A 109 6.99 -5.25 -17.20
N PRO A 110 5.65 -5.17 -17.36
CA PRO A 110 4.90 -6.04 -18.27
C PRO A 110 5.47 -6.09 -19.70
N ALA A 111 5.85 -4.94 -20.26
CA ALA A 111 6.46 -4.87 -21.59
C ALA A 111 7.78 -5.65 -21.70
N THR A 112 8.62 -5.62 -20.66
CA THR A 112 9.85 -6.40 -20.59
C THR A 112 9.54 -7.89 -20.47
N LEU A 113 8.52 -8.26 -19.69
CA LEU A 113 8.10 -9.67 -19.60
C LEU A 113 7.53 -10.19 -20.92
N GLU A 114 6.78 -9.37 -21.66
CA GLU A 114 6.30 -9.71 -23.01
C GLU A 114 7.45 -9.91 -24.00
N LEU A 115 8.46 -9.03 -23.95
CA LEU A 115 9.69 -9.19 -24.72
C LEU A 115 10.44 -10.48 -24.39
N LEU A 116 10.48 -10.87 -23.11
CA LEU A 116 11.12 -12.13 -22.73
C LEU A 116 10.28 -13.34 -23.15
N ARG A 117 8.95 -13.25 -23.07
CA ARG A 117 8.04 -14.33 -23.49
C ARG A 117 8.06 -14.61 -24.99
N SER A 118 8.53 -13.66 -25.82
CA SER A 118 8.75 -13.95 -27.24
C SER A 118 9.94 -14.89 -27.48
N GLU A 119 10.73 -15.18 -26.46
CA GLU A 119 11.90 -16.08 -26.48
C GLU A 119 11.69 -17.19 -25.44
N PRO A 120 10.80 -18.16 -25.73
CA PRO A 120 10.25 -19.07 -24.72
C PRO A 120 11.31 -19.92 -24.01
N GLU A 121 12.35 -20.38 -24.73
CA GLU A 121 13.45 -21.15 -24.13
C GLU A 121 14.20 -20.34 -23.07
N PHE A 122 14.53 -19.08 -23.38
CA PHE A 122 15.18 -18.18 -22.44
C PHE A 122 14.27 -17.83 -21.26
N PHE A 123 12.98 -17.61 -21.52
CA PHE A 123 12.01 -17.31 -20.48
C PHE A 123 11.82 -18.49 -19.52
N GLU A 124 11.72 -19.72 -20.03
CA GLU A 124 11.53 -20.91 -19.21
C GLU A 124 12.78 -21.21 -18.35
N GLU A 125 13.97 -21.07 -18.93
CA GLU A 125 15.24 -21.34 -18.23
C GLU A 125 15.49 -20.34 -17.08
N HIS A 126 15.27 -19.04 -17.31
CA HIS A 126 15.68 -18.00 -16.36
C HIS A 126 14.50 -17.32 -15.65
N PHE A 127 13.33 -17.26 -16.27
CA PHE A 127 12.17 -16.46 -15.82
C PHE A 127 10.88 -17.27 -15.63
N SER A 128 10.97 -18.61 -15.55
CA SER A 128 9.82 -19.48 -15.23
C SER A 128 9.11 -19.08 -13.93
N ARG A 129 9.83 -18.44 -13.00
CA ARG A 129 9.27 -17.78 -11.82
C ARG A 129 9.66 -16.30 -11.79
N VAL A 130 8.65 -15.43 -11.80
CA VAL A 130 8.80 -13.99 -11.60
C VAL A 130 8.44 -13.66 -10.15
N TYR A 131 9.38 -13.05 -9.42
CA TYR A 131 9.17 -12.66 -8.03
C TYR A 131 8.60 -11.23 -7.96
N PRO A 132 7.60 -10.99 -7.10
CA PRO A 132 7.05 -9.64 -6.90
C PRO A 132 8.08 -8.68 -6.29
N ASP A 133 9.03 -9.21 -5.52
CA ASP A 133 10.10 -8.44 -4.88
C ASP A 133 11.28 -8.15 -5.83
N GLY A 134 11.21 -8.63 -7.08
CA GLY A 134 12.20 -8.36 -8.12
C GLY A 134 13.13 -9.52 -8.43
N MET A 135 14.02 -9.30 -9.39
CA MET A 135 14.90 -10.33 -9.92
C MET A 135 15.94 -10.79 -8.90
N THR A 136 16.23 -12.09 -8.97
CA THR A 136 17.42 -12.67 -8.34
C THR A 136 18.69 -12.23 -9.08
N PRO A 137 19.89 -12.33 -8.45
CA PRO A 137 21.14 -11.99 -9.14
C PRO A 137 21.35 -12.78 -10.46
N PRO A 138 21.13 -14.11 -10.52
CA PRO A 138 21.23 -14.86 -11.77
C PRO A 138 20.26 -14.37 -12.86
N GLN A 139 19.04 -13.97 -12.48
CA GLN A 139 18.06 -13.42 -13.42
C GLN A 139 18.50 -12.07 -13.99
N ALA A 140 19.04 -11.19 -13.14
CA ALA A 140 19.55 -9.89 -13.58
C ALA A 140 20.74 -10.05 -14.54
N GLU A 141 21.67 -10.95 -14.24
CA GLU A 141 22.81 -11.28 -15.12
C GLU A 141 22.34 -11.89 -16.45
N ALA A 142 21.41 -12.86 -16.40
CA ALA A 142 20.84 -13.48 -17.59
C ALA A 142 20.13 -12.44 -18.48
N LEU A 143 19.32 -11.56 -17.89
CA LEU A 143 18.63 -10.49 -18.62
C LEU A 143 19.60 -9.48 -19.23
N ALA A 144 20.64 -9.09 -18.50
CA ALA A 144 21.68 -8.21 -19.03
C ALA A 144 22.42 -8.85 -20.21
N GLY A 145 22.76 -10.14 -20.10
CA GLY A 145 23.34 -10.92 -21.19
C GLY A 145 22.43 -11.03 -22.40
N PHE A 146 21.13 -11.26 -22.17
CA PHE A 146 20.11 -11.28 -23.22
C PHE A 146 20.04 -9.95 -23.98
N CYS A 147 19.94 -8.83 -23.25
CA CYS A 147 19.85 -7.50 -23.85
C CYS A 147 21.11 -7.17 -24.68
N ARG A 148 22.30 -7.48 -24.15
CA ARG A 148 23.57 -7.29 -24.88
C ARG A 148 23.63 -8.12 -26.16
N ARG A 149 23.24 -9.40 -26.12
CA ARG A 149 23.22 -10.28 -27.30
C ARG A 149 22.25 -9.81 -28.38
N ARG A 150 21.11 -9.24 -27.97
CA ARG A 150 20.07 -8.75 -28.88
C ARG A 150 20.23 -7.28 -29.28
N GLY A 151 21.21 -6.58 -28.73
CA GLY A 151 21.39 -5.14 -28.99
C GLY A 151 20.26 -4.26 -28.46
N ILE A 152 19.61 -4.69 -27.38
CA ILE A 152 18.53 -3.93 -26.74
C ILE A 152 19.16 -2.89 -25.79
N PRO A 153 18.98 -1.59 -26.04
CA PRO A 153 19.70 -0.53 -25.32
C PRO A 153 19.17 -0.29 -23.91
N ASP A 154 17.86 -0.43 -23.71
CA ASP A 154 17.18 -0.30 -22.43
C ASP A 154 15.95 -1.21 -22.35
N VAL A 155 15.57 -1.56 -21.12
CA VAL A 155 14.30 -2.24 -20.83
C VAL A 155 13.61 -1.58 -19.65
N MET A 156 12.31 -1.81 -19.54
CA MET A 156 11.45 -1.20 -18.54
C MET A 156 11.42 -2.02 -17.24
N PHE A 157 11.60 -1.33 -16.13
CA PHE A 157 11.44 -1.88 -14.78
C PHE A 157 10.40 -1.07 -14.03
N ARG A 158 9.60 -1.77 -13.24
CA ARG A 158 8.76 -1.12 -12.23
C ARG A 158 9.50 -1.13 -10.91
N ARG A 159 9.21 -0.15 -10.05
CA ARG A 159 9.66 -0.22 -8.66
C ARG A 159 9.08 -1.45 -7.97
N THR A 160 9.85 -2.00 -7.04
CA THR A 160 9.34 -3.01 -6.12
C THR A 160 8.12 -2.47 -5.41
N ASP A 161 7.15 -3.37 -5.16
CA ASP A 161 6.07 -3.04 -4.26
C ASP A 161 6.70 -2.63 -2.92
N PRO A 162 6.54 -1.37 -2.50
CA PRO A 162 7.23 -0.88 -1.35
C PRO A 162 6.73 -1.64 -0.13
N PHE A 163 7.68 -2.17 0.64
CA PHE A 163 7.42 -2.83 1.91
C PHE A 163 6.51 -2.01 2.83
N ALA A 164 6.53 -0.67 2.68
CA ALA A 164 5.62 0.25 3.36
C ALA A 164 4.12 -0.10 3.18
N LYS A 165 3.69 -0.66 2.04
CA LYS A 165 2.30 -1.16 1.90
C LYS A 165 1.99 -2.24 2.92
N TRP A 166 2.89 -3.21 3.06
CA TRP A 166 2.74 -4.30 4.03
C TRP A 166 2.76 -3.79 5.47
N ILE A 167 3.64 -2.83 5.79
CA ILE A 167 3.63 -2.17 7.10
C ILE A 167 2.29 -1.47 7.35
N PHE A 168 1.76 -0.73 6.38
CA PHE A 168 0.48 -0.03 6.51
C PHE A 168 -0.66 -1.00 6.77
N PHE A 169 -0.77 -2.08 5.99
CA PHE A 169 -1.78 -3.12 6.21
C PHE A 169 -1.58 -3.82 7.57
N GLY A 170 -0.34 -4.11 7.95
CA GLY A 170 0.00 -4.70 9.25
C GLY A 170 -0.37 -3.79 10.43
N ALA A 171 -0.14 -2.48 10.31
CA ALA A 171 -0.51 -1.49 11.31
C ALA A 171 -2.03 -1.37 11.45
N LEU A 172 -2.77 -1.33 10.34
CA LEU A 172 -4.23 -1.31 10.35
C LEU A 172 -4.83 -2.59 10.93
N LEU A 173 -4.28 -3.75 10.55
CA LEU A 173 -4.67 -5.04 11.12
C LEU A 173 -4.38 -5.07 12.62
N THR A 174 -3.22 -4.58 13.05
CA THR A 174 -2.85 -4.52 14.46
C THR A 174 -3.77 -3.60 15.24
N TYR A 175 -4.04 -2.39 14.73
CA TYR A 175 -4.98 -1.46 15.32
C TYR A 175 -6.37 -2.10 15.46
N HIS A 176 -6.81 -2.83 14.44
CA HIS A 176 -8.08 -3.52 14.44
C HIS A 176 -8.13 -4.65 15.49
N LEU A 177 -7.15 -5.55 15.49
CA LEU A 177 -7.09 -6.70 16.40
C LEU A 177 -6.82 -6.32 17.86
N ARG A 178 -6.23 -5.14 18.10
CA ARG A 178 -5.86 -4.67 19.43
C ARG A 178 -6.69 -3.45 19.86
N GLY A 179 -7.86 -3.23 19.25
CA GLY A 179 -8.77 -2.16 19.65
C GLY A 179 -9.07 -2.17 21.15
N ASP A 180 -9.12 -3.35 21.75
CA ASP A 180 -9.31 -3.58 23.18
C ASP A 180 -8.14 -3.04 24.02
N VAL A 181 -6.90 -3.22 23.55
CA VAL A 181 -5.69 -2.72 24.22
C VAL A 181 -5.61 -1.19 24.12
N VAL A 182 -5.97 -0.64 22.96
CA VAL A 182 -6.09 0.82 22.78
C VAL A 182 -7.17 1.35 23.73
N ASN A 183 -8.33 0.71 23.80
CA ASN A 183 -9.40 1.08 24.73
C ASN A 183 -8.99 0.93 26.20
N THR A 184 -8.19 -0.07 26.54
CA THR A 184 -7.69 -0.30 27.91
C THR A 184 -6.63 0.73 28.30
N MET A 185 -5.71 1.07 27.39
CA MET A 185 -4.74 2.15 27.59
C MET A 185 -5.46 3.51 27.78
N LEU A 186 -6.51 3.77 26.99
CA LEU A 186 -7.32 4.97 27.14
C LEU A 186 -8.13 4.99 28.43
N ALA A 187 -8.62 3.84 28.90
CA ALA A 187 -9.35 3.73 30.16
C ALA A 187 -8.46 3.88 31.40
N GLY A 188 -7.17 3.54 31.31
CA GLY A 188 -6.20 3.73 32.40
C GLY A 188 -5.59 5.15 32.49
N LEU A 189 -5.85 6.01 31.49
CA LEU A 189 -5.39 7.41 31.45
C LEU A 189 -6.44 8.41 31.95
N GLY A 190 -7.66 7.98 32.26
CA GLY A 190 -8.72 8.79 32.86
C GLY A 190 -8.99 8.37 34.30
#